data_AF-A0A6M0D5T3-F1
#
_entry.id   AF-A0A6M0D5T3-F1
#
_cell.length_a   1.000
_cell.length_b   1.000
_cell.length_c   1.000
_cell.angle_alpha   90.00
_cell.angle_beta   90.00
_cell.angle_gamma   90.00
#
_symmetry.space_group_name_H-M   'P 1'
#
loop_
_entity.id
_entity.type
_entity.pdbx_description
1 polymer ?
#
loop_
_entity_poly.entity_id
_entity_poly.type
_entity_poly.pdbx_seq_one_letter_code
_entity_poly.pdbx_strand_id
1 'polypeptide(L)'
;QHAGDPPQCLRIEVLDGPLLLGPFALQHEPEPHPTHAVIAGHVHPVFVLRGRARQRLRLPCFVMGERVSVLPAFGDFTGGWAIAPAADERVYLAADGQVWPLQR
;
A
#
# COMPACT_ATOMS: atom_id res chain seq x y z
N GLN A 1 17.21 9.53 -1.33
CA GLN A 1 17.66 10.37 -0.20
C GLN A 1 16.78 10.01 0.98
N HIS A 2 17.36 9.71 2.14
CA HIS A 2 16.59 9.45 3.36
C HIS A 2 16.44 10.78 4.09
N ALA A 3 15.25 11.06 4.64
CA ALA A 3 15.01 12.30 5.39
C ALA A 3 15.76 12.36 6.73
N GLY A 4 16.39 11.25 7.15
CA GLY A 4 16.97 11.08 8.47
C GLY A 4 15.90 10.91 9.55
N ASP A 5 16.34 10.79 10.80
CA ASP A 5 15.43 10.69 11.94
C ASP A 5 14.71 12.03 12.17
N PRO A 6 13.42 11.99 12.58
CA PRO A 6 12.67 13.19 12.91
C PRO A 6 13.28 13.88 14.15
N PRO A 7 13.17 15.22 14.27
CA PRO A 7 13.58 15.94 15.47
C PRO A 7 12.94 15.38 16.74
N GLN A 8 13.72 15.25 17.81
CA GLN A 8 13.25 14.70 19.10
C GLN A 8 12.02 15.40 19.68
N CYS A 9 11.85 16.70 19.39
CA CYS A 9 10.69 17.48 19.84
C CYS A 9 9.35 16.98 19.28
N LEU A 10 9.36 16.24 18.16
CA LEU A 10 8.15 15.64 17.57
C LEU A 10 7.67 14.39 18.30
N ARG A 11 8.49 13.80 19.19
CA ARG A 11 8.15 12.60 19.98
C ARG A 11 7.67 11.43 19.11
N ILE A 12 8.31 11.25 17.95
CA ILE A 12 8.08 10.12 17.06
C ILE A 12 9.07 9.02 17.44
N GLU A 13 8.56 7.83 17.74
CA GLU A 13 9.38 6.63 17.89
C GLU A 13 9.79 6.12 16.50
N VAL A 14 11.09 5.96 16.28
CA VAL A 14 11.65 5.43 15.04
C VAL A 14 12.06 3.99 15.26
N LEU A 15 11.60 3.11 14.37
CA LEU A 15 11.94 1.69 14.35
C LEU A 15 12.44 1.35 12.95
N ASP A 16 13.54 0.62 12.84
CA ASP A 16 14.06 0.16 11.53
C ASP A 16 13.16 -0.90 10.88
N GLY A 17 12.35 -1.59 11.68
CA GLY A 17 11.38 -2.61 11.25
C GLY A 17 11.98 -4.00 11.03
N PRO A 18 11.13 -5.04 10.88
CA PRO A 18 9.67 -4.98 10.97
C PRO A 18 9.18 -4.79 12.43
N LEU A 19 8.06 -4.09 12.60
CA LEU A 19 7.33 -4.06 13.87
C LEU A 19 6.32 -5.20 13.90
N LEU A 20 6.53 -6.17 14.78
CA LEU A 20 5.59 -7.26 15.00
C LEU A 20 4.44 -6.78 15.88
N LEU A 21 3.21 -6.84 15.37
CA LEU A 21 2.00 -6.41 16.05
C LEU A 21 0.90 -7.46 15.89
N GLY A 22 0.75 -8.30 16.91
CA GLY A 22 -0.17 -9.43 16.85
C GLY A 22 0.18 -10.36 15.67
N PRO A 23 -0.76 -10.65 14.74
CA PRO A 23 -0.49 -11.52 13.60
C PRO A 23 0.28 -10.84 12.46
N PHE A 24 0.60 -9.54 12.59
CA PHE A 24 1.15 -8.73 11.50
C PHE A 24 2.62 -8.40 11.69
N ALA A 25 3.36 -8.37 10.59
CA ALA A 25 4.63 -7.66 10.48
C ALA A 25 4.38 -6.35 9.72
N LEU A 26 4.57 -5.22 10.40
CA LEU A 26 4.47 -3.88 9.81
C LEU A 26 5.86 -3.47 9.31
N GLN A 27 6.00 -3.23 8.02
CA GLN A 27 7.29 -2.90 7.40
C GLN A 27 7.11 -1.98 6.19
N HIS A 28 8.20 -1.35 5.74
CA HIS A 28 8.13 -0.45 4.59
C HIS A 28 8.05 -1.21 3.26
N GLU A 29 9.00 -2.13 3.03
CA GLU A 29 9.14 -2.95 1.82
C GLU A 29 8.11 -4.09 1.79
N PRO A 30 7.47 -4.40 0.64
CA PRO A 30 6.46 -5.46 0.51
C PRO A 30 7.08 -6.86 0.36
N GLU A 31 8.03 -7.20 1.21
CA GLU A 31 8.70 -8.50 1.23
C GLU A 31 8.01 -9.46 2.20
N PRO A 32 7.85 -10.76 1.87
CA PRO A 32 7.23 -11.72 2.77
C PRO A 32 8.02 -11.90 4.08
N HIS A 33 7.31 -11.89 5.21
CA HIS A 33 7.87 -12.27 6.50
C HIS A 33 7.78 -13.80 6.69
N PRO A 34 8.72 -14.45 7.40
CA PRO A 34 8.72 -15.92 7.56
C PRO A 34 7.50 -16.46 8.32
N THR A 35 6.97 -15.69 9.28
CA THR A 35 5.98 -16.19 10.26
C THR A 35 4.73 -15.33 10.41
N HIS A 36 4.67 -14.14 9.82
CA HIS A 36 3.58 -13.17 10.03
C HIS A 36 3.04 -12.69 8.68
N ALA A 37 1.78 -12.24 8.67
CA ALA A 37 1.22 -11.56 7.50
C ALA A 37 1.77 -10.14 7.43
N VAL A 38 2.23 -9.72 6.25
CA VAL A 38 2.88 -8.42 6.07
C VAL A 38 1.85 -7.36 5.71
N ILE A 39 1.97 -6.19 6.35
CA ILE A 39 1.33 -4.95 5.90
C ILE A 39 2.45 -3.98 5.54
N ALA A 40 2.52 -3.63 4.26
CA ALA A 40 3.61 -2.85 3.68
C ALA A 40 3.15 -1.61 2.91
N GLY A 41 4.12 -0.76 2.54
CA GLY A 41 3.94 0.41 1.70
C GLY A 41 4.92 0.40 0.52
N HIS A 42 5.77 1.42 0.45
CA HIS A 42 6.85 1.62 -0.52
C HIS A 42 6.43 1.83 -1.99
N VAL A 43 5.73 0.87 -2.59
CA VAL A 43 5.48 0.85 -4.05
C VAL A 43 4.36 1.78 -4.50
N HIS A 44 3.53 2.27 -3.58
CA HIS A 44 2.43 3.19 -3.86
C HIS A 44 1.46 2.61 -4.91
N PRO A 45 0.75 1.51 -4.60
CA PRO A 45 -0.06 0.79 -5.57
C PRO A 45 -1.21 1.66 -6.11
N VAL A 46 -1.36 1.65 -7.44
CA VAL A 46 -2.50 2.23 -8.14
C VAL A 46 -3.13 1.24 -9.10
N PHE A 47 -4.45 1.25 -9.18
CA PHE A 47 -5.21 0.51 -10.18
C PHE A 47 -5.63 1.43 -11.32
N VAL A 48 -5.58 0.92 -12.55
CA VAL A 48 -5.93 1.71 -13.75
C VAL A 48 -7.31 1.31 -14.26
N LEU A 49 -8.33 2.11 -13.95
CA LEU A 49 -9.65 1.99 -14.56
C LEU A 49 -9.62 2.50 -16.00
N ARG A 50 -10.26 1.77 -16.91
CA ARG A 50 -10.38 2.12 -18.33
C ARG A 50 -11.84 2.37 -18.67
N GLY A 51 -12.14 3.58 -19.09
CA GLY A 51 -13.47 4.00 -19.50
C GLY A 51 -13.65 4.02 -21.03
N ARG A 52 -14.81 4.52 -21.46
CA ARG A 52 -15.09 4.79 -22.88
C ARG A 52 -14.17 5.88 -23.42
N ALA A 53 -14.08 5.99 -24.74
CA ALA A 53 -13.31 7.04 -25.44
C ALA A 53 -11.85 7.18 -24.97
N ARG A 54 -11.19 6.06 -24.61
CA ARG A 54 -9.80 6.01 -24.11
C ARG A 54 -9.56 6.73 -22.77
N GLN A 55 -10.62 6.97 -21.98
CA GLN A 55 -10.45 7.50 -20.63
C GLN A 55 -9.70 6.50 -19.74
N ARG A 56 -8.78 7.02 -18.92
CA ARG A 56 -8.02 6.26 -17.94
C ARG A 56 -7.99 7.02 -16.63
N LEU A 57 -8.31 6.32 -15.54
CA LEU A 57 -8.21 6.86 -14.19
C LEU A 57 -7.25 5.99 -13.39
N ARG A 58 -6.29 6.63 -12.72
CA ARG A 58 -5.35 5.96 -11.81
C ARG A 58 -5.85 6.25 -10.40
N LEU A 59 -6.23 5.21 -9.68
CA LEU A 59 -6.73 5.33 -8.31
C LEU A 59 -5.77 4.60 -7.36
N PRO A 60 -5.38 5.22 -6.23
CA PRO A 60 -4.72 4.49 -5.15
C PRO A 60 -5.57 3.29 -4.73
N CYS A 61 -4.92 2.18 -4.41
CA CYS A 61 -5.64 0.98 -4.03
C CYS A 61 -4.95 0.20 -2.92
N PHE A 62 -5.73 -0.43 -2.07
CA PHE A 62 -5.26 -1.50 -1.20
C PHE A 62 -5.12 -2.77 -2.04
N VAL A 63 -4.01 -3.48 -1.85
CA VAL A 63 -3.80 -4.83 -2.39
C VAL A 63 -3.73 -5.79 -1.21
N MET A 64 -4.68 -6.72 -1.13
CA MET A 64 -4.83 -7.62 -0.01
C MET A 64 -4.52 -9.05 -0.45
N GLY A 65 -3.32 -9.53 -0.15
CA GLY A 65 -2.90 -10.91 -0.32
C GLY A 65 -2.89 -11.68 1.01
N GLU A 66 -2.70 -13.00 0.95
CA GLU A 66 -2.62 -13.87 2.13
C GLU A 66 -1.35 -13.61 2.96
N ARG A 67 -0.21 -13.44 2.27
CA ARG A 67 1.10 -13.26 2.92
C ARG A 67 1.55 -11.80 3.00
N VAL A 68 1.20 -11.01 1.99
CA VAL A 68 1.62 -9.61 1.86
C VAL A 68 0.42 -8.78 1.44
N SER A 69 0.16 -7.71 2.16
CA SER A 69 -0.81 -6.67 1.81
C SER A 69 -0.10 -5.34 1.68
N VAL A 70 -0.49 -4.54 0.69
CA VAL A 70 0.13 -3.26 0.38
C VAL A 70 -0.90 -2.14 0.51
N LEU A 71 -0.56 -1.14 1.30
CA LEU A 71 -1.38 0.05 1.51
C LEU A 71 -1.13 1.08 0.40
N PRO A 72 -2.15 1.86 0.00
CA PRO A 72 -1.94 3.01 -0.88
C PRO A 72 -1.03 4.06 -0.22
N ALA A 73 -0.38 4.88 -1.04
CA ALA A 73 0.33 6.04 -0.52
C ALA A 73 -0.65 7.00 0.19
N PHE A 74 -0.24 7.54 1.33
CA PHE A 74 -1.01 8.60 2.01
C PHE A 74 -0.85 9.97 1.31
N GLY A 75 0.30 10.23 0.69
CA GLY A 75 0.59 11.49 0.00
C GLY A 75 0.11 11.52 -1.45
N ASP A 76 -0.29 12.70 -1.93
CA ASP A 76 -0.91 12.91 -3.24
C ASP A 76 0.05 12.80 -4.44
N PHE A 77 1.38 12.83 -4.23
CA PHE A 77 2.38 13.06 -5.30
C PHE A 77 3.37 11.90 -5.50
N THR A 78 2.90 10.66 -5.48
CA THR A 78 3.81 9.50 -5.46
C THR A 78 4.02 8.78 -6.80
N GLY A 79 3.42 9.27 -7.90
CA GLY A 79 3.54 8.68 -9.25
C GLY A 79 2.80 7.35 -9.44
N GLY A 80 2.77 6.53 -8.38
CA GLY A 80 2.02 5.29 -8.23
C GLY A 80 2.55 4.13 -9.09
N TRP A 81 2.70 2.95 -8.50
CA TRP A 81 3.01 1.73 -9.25
C TRP A 81 1.71 1.09 -9.75
N ALA A 82 1.57 0.97 -11.08
CA ALA A 82 0.39 0.34 -11.66
C ALA A 82 0.42 -1.16 -11.38
N ILE A 83 -0.54 -1.65 -10.60
CA ILE A 83 -0.62 -3.05 -10.24
C ILE A 83 -1.42 -3.86 -11.27
N ALA A 84 -1.01 -5.11 -11.46
CA ALA A 84 -1.79 -6.17 -12.10
C ALA A 84 -2.01 -7.24 -11.02
N PRO A 85 -3.17 -7.24 -10.35
CA PRO A 85 -3.35 -8.06 -9.16
C PRO A 85 -3.40 -9.54 -9.53
N ALA A 86 -2.78 -10.39 -8.70
CA ALA A 86 -2.78 -11.84 -8.84
C ALA A 86 -4.17 -12.42 -8.56
N ALA A 87 -4.43 -13.66 -9.01
CA ALA A 87 -5.76 -14.28 -8.93
C ALA A 87 -6.31 -14.38 -7.49
N ASP A 88 -5.42 -14.55 -6.52
CA ASP A 88 -5.65 -14.67 -5.09
C ASP A 88 -5.68 -13.32 -4.34
N GLU A 89 -5.33 -12.22 -5.01
CA GLU A 89 -5.34 -10.89 -4.41
C GLU A 89 -6.70 -10.20 -4.55
N ARG A 90 -7.15 -9.57 -3.46
CA ARG A 90 -8.29 -8.67 -3.46
C ARG A 90 -7.81 -7.23 -3.56
N VAL A 91 -8.42 -6.45 -4.45
CA VAL A 91 -8.09 -5.04 -4.64
C VAL A 91 -9.25 -4.16 -4.21
N TYR A 92 -8.95 -3.10 -3.46
CA TYR A 92 -9.92 -2.10 -3.05
C TYR A 92 -9.42 -0.70 -3.44
N LEU A 93 -10.21 0.05 -4.20
CA LEU A 93 -9.84 1.40 -4.65
C LEU A 93 -10.18 2.41 -3.55
N ALA A 94 -9.26 3.31 -3.24
CA ALA A 94 -9.51 4.45 -2.35
C ALA A 94 -9.81 5.68 -3.21
N ALA A 95 -11.06 6.11 -3.23
CA ALA A 95 -11.51 7.24 -4.04
C ALA A 95 -12.75 7.89 -3.45
N ASP A 96 -12.79 9.22 -3.51
CA ASP A 96 -13.96 10.03 -3.11
C ASP A 96 -14.39 9.77 -1.65
N GLY A 97 -13.42 9.65 -0.74
CA GLY A 97 -13.67 9.36 0.68
C GLY A 97 -14.26 7.97 0.93
N GLN A 98 -14.23 7.08 -0.06
CA GLN A 98 -14.81 5.74 0.00
C GLN A 98 -13.81 4.65 -0.41
N VAL A 99 -14.14 3.41 -0.03
CA VAL A 99 -13.40 2.20 -0.39
C VAL A 99 -14.28 1.35 -1.31
N TRP A 100 -13.81 1.13 -2.53
CA TRP A 100 -14.55 0.41 -3.57
C TRP A 100 -13.93 -0.97 -3.82
N PRO A 101 -14.62 -2.08 -3.53
CA PRO A 101 -14.10 -3.39 -3.90
C PRO A 101 -14.06 -3.51 -5.42
N LEU A 102 -12.90 -3.89 -5.96
CA LEU A 102 -12.79 -4.20 -7.37
C LEU A 102 -13.46 -5.55 -7.62
N GLN A 103 -14.61 -5.54 -8.27
CA GLN A 103 -15.25 -6.77 -8.72
C GLN A 103 -14.59 -7.22 -10.03
N ARG A 104 -14.14 -8.49 -10.04
CA ARG A 104 -13.62 -9.15 -11.24
C ARG A 104 -14.75 -9.85 -11.99
#